data_AF-A0A1F3C6V6-F1
#
_entry.id   AF-A0A1F3C6V6-F1
#
_cell.length_a   1.000
_cell.length_b   1.000
_cell.length_c   1.000
_cell.angle_alpha   90.00
_cell.angle_beta   90.00
_cell.angle_gamma   90.00
#
_symmetry.space_group_name_H-M   'P 1'
#
loop_
_entity.id
_entity.type
_entity.pdbx_description
1 polymer ?
#
loop_
_entity_poly.entity_id
_entity_poly.type
_entity_poly.pdbx_seq_one_letter_code
_entity_poly.pdbx_strand_id
1 'polypeptide(L)'
;MNFKVVQEKQIMEKAKLFRLPRKLKKRLKKTIWLYPPDKNGGSLMAWPTHSQKDYDAIKQGIVRDIMANSTKEKRKQEKKILNKEIIISDEKLKSYVDNLFDKEFQYSSYLTLIEAKNTPLAKVAYYNFINAYHLVENGKESYKTICFMSVDHAKDLLKKKKKKKK
;
A
#
# COMPACT_ATOMS: atom_id res chain seq x y z
N MET A 1 7.27 -56.91 14.31
CA MET A 1 7.32 -55.43 14.17
C MET A 1 5.90 -54.89 14.36
N ASN A 2 5.68 -54.09 15.40
CA ASN A 2 4.34 -53.68 15.85
C ASN A 2 3.68 -52.69 14.88
N PHE A 3 2.69 -53.16 14.11
CA PHE A 3 1.84 -52.34 13.23
C PHE A 3 1.20 -51.13 13.96
N LYS A 4 0.91 -51.25 15.25
CA LYS A 4 0.44 -50.13 16.10
C LYS A 4 1.44 -48.98 16.19
N VAL A 5 2.73 -49.26 16.33
CA VAL A 5 3.78 -48.22 16.45
C VAL A 5 3.96 -47.46 15.14
N VAL A 6 3.75 -48.14 14.00
CA VAL A 6 3.80 -47.52 12.67
C VAL A 6 2.58 -46.62 12.43
N GLN A 7 1.39 -47.08 12.83
CA GLN A 7 0.16 -46.27 12.75
C GLN A 7 0.19 -45.06 13.69
N GLU A 8 0.66 -45.20 14.93
CA GLU A 8 0.79 -44.10 15.88
C GLU A 8 1.82 -43.05 15.43
N LYS A 9 2.95 -43.48 14.84
CA LYS A 9 3.91 -42.55 14.22
C LYS A 9 3.30 -41.78 13.04
N GLN A 10 2.53 -42.44 12.19
CA GLN A 10 1.84 -41.79 11.06
C GLN A 10 0.73 -40.81 11.52
N ILE A 11 0.04 -41.12 12.62
CA ILE A 11 -0.98 -40.24 13.21
C ILE A 11 -0.31 -39.02 13.89
N MET A 12 0.81 -39.24 14.59
CA MET A 12 1.59 -38.15 15.20
C MET A 12 2.27 -37.24 14.15
N GLU A 13 2.67 -37.77 13.00
CA GLU A 13 3.17 -36.96 11.88
C GLU A 13 2.08 -36.06 11.27
N LYS A 14 0.84 -36.57 11.15
CA LYS A 14 -0.30 -35.80 10.64
C LYS A 14 -0.78 -34.68 11.58
N ALA A 15 -0.46 -34.74 12.87
CA ALA A 15 -0.89 -33.76 13.87
C ALA A 15 0.13 -32.63 14.13
N LYS A 16 1.26 -32.58 13.41
CA LYS A 16 2.17 -31.42 13.49
C LYS A 16 1.50 -30.22 12.84
N LEU A 17 0.86 -29.40 13.68
CA LEU A 17 0.37 -28.07 13.32
C LEU A 17 1.45 -27.33 12.54
N PHE A 18 1.08 -26.86 11.34
CA PHE A 18 1.99 -26.12 10.46
C PHE A 18 2.67 -24.98 11.24
N ARG A 19 4.00 -25.09 11.44
CA ARG A 19 4.77 -24.14 12.23
C ARG A 19 6.06 -23.80 11.52
N LEU A 20 6.20 -22.53 11.17
CA LEU A 20 7.42 -21.99 10.58
C LEU A 20 8.37 -21.45 11.66
N PRO A 21 9.69 -21.54 11.45
CA PRO A 21 10.69 -20.87 12.29
C PRO A 21 10.43 -19.36 12.37
N ARG A 22 10.63 -18.76 13.55
CA ARG A 22 10.34 -17.33 13.80
C ARG A 22 11.01 -16.39 12.80
N LYS A 23 12.29 -16.63 12.45
CA LYS A 23 13.03 -15.79 11.49
C LYS A 23 12.40 -15.83 10.09
N LEU A 24 12.02 -17.02 9.65
CA LEU A 24 11.37 -17.24 8.36
C LEU A 24 9.97 -16.61 8.33
N LYS A 25 9.16 -16.83 9.37
CA LYS A 25 7.83 -16.21 9.51
C LYS A 25 7.90 -14.69 9.46
N LYS A 26 8.89 -14.08 10.14
CA LYS A 26 9.12 -12.63 10.10
C LYS A 26 9.48 -12.13 8.70
N ARG A 27 10.29 -12.87 7.95
CA ARG A 27 10.65 -12.51 6.57
C ARG A 27 9.43 -12.52 5.65
N LEU A 28 8.63 -13.59 5.71
CA LEU A 28 7.43 -13.72 4.87
C LEU A 28 6.39 -12.63 5.14
N LYS A 29 6.28 -12.14 6.38
CA LYS A 29 5.36 -11.05 6.76
C LYS A 29 5.78 -9.65 6.26
N LYS A 30 6.99 -9.47 5.72
CA LYS A 30 7.45 -8.16 5.24
C LYS A 30 6.84 -7.75 3.90
N THR A 31 6.20 -8.69 3.22
CA THR A 31 5.64 -8.47 1.90
C THR A 31 4.24 -9.08 1.79
N ILE A 32 3.57 -8.79 0.68
CA ILE A 32 2.29 -9.34 0.27
C ILE A 32 2.55 -10.34 -0.86
N TRP A 33 2.00 -11.53 -0.70
CA TRP A 33 2.13 -12.63 -1.65
C TRP A 33 0.81 -12.79 -2.39
N LEU A 34 0.86 -12.77 -3.72
CA LEU A 34 -0.33 -12.95 -4.56
C LEU A 34 -0.15 -14.16 -5.47
N TYR A 35 -1.22 -14.93 -5.63
CA TYR A 35 -1.34 -15.87 -6.73
C TYR A 35 -1.43 -15.11 -8.07
N PRO A 36 -1.16 -15.79 -9.20
CA PRO A 36 -1.40 -15.20 -10.51
C PRO A 36 -2.87 -14.76 -10.64
N PRO A 37 -3.14 -13.76 -11.49
CA PRO A 37 -4.49 -13.29 -11.68
C PRO A 37 -5.37 -14.36 -12.34
N ASP A 38 -6.63 -14.41 -11.92
CA ASP A 38 -7.67 -15.22 -12.54
C ASP A 38 -8.09 -14.63 -13.89
N LYS A 39 -8.98 -15.31 -14.62
CA LYS A 39 -9.50 -14.88 -15.93
C LYS A 39 -10.12 -13.47 -15.92
N ASN A 40 -10.57 -12.99 -14.76
CA ASN A 40 -11.17 -11.68 -14.56
C ASN A 40 -10.16 -10.62 -14.05
N GLY A 41 -8.86 -10.93 -13.99
CA GLY A 41 -7.81 -10.01 -13.55
C GLY A 41 -7.64 -9.88 -12.02
N GLY A 42 -8.54 -10.43 -11.21
CA GLY A 42 -8.40 -10.49 -9.76
C GLY A 42 -7.28 -11.45 -9.32
N SER A 43 -6.62 -11.21 -8.20
CA SER A 43 -5.58 -12.10 -7.65
C SER A 43 -5.90 -12.50 -6.22
N LEU A 44 -5.77 -13.79 -5.90
CA LEU A 44 -5.93 -14.29 -4.53
C LEU A 44 -4.68 -13.97 -3.71
N MET A 45 -4.86 -13.47 -2.48
CA MET A 45 -3.76 -13.26 -1.55
C MET A 45 -3.37 -14.56 -0.84
N ALA A 46 -2.07 -14.86 -0.82
CA ALA A 46 -1.51 -16.03 -0.15
C ALA A 46 -1.09 -15.68 1.28
N TRP A 47 -1.36 -16.59 2.21
CA TRP A 47 -1.03 -16.49 3.63
C TRP A 47 -0.02 -17.56 4.05
N PRO A 48 1.22 -17.50 3.53
CA PRO A 48 2.24 -18.55 3.72
C PRO A 48 2.67 -18.74 5.17
N THR A 49 2.32 -17.83 6.07
CA THR A 49 2.61 -17.99 7.51
C THR A 49 1.53 -18.73 8.30
N HIS A 50 0.39 -19.00 7.66
CA HIS A 50 -0.78 -19.64 8.24
C HIS A 50 -1.15 -20.93 7.50
N SER A 51 -0.85 -21.03 6.21
CA SER A 51 -1.15 -22.18 5.37
C SER A 51 0.12 -22.84 4.83
N GLN A 52 0.24 -24.15 5.04
CA GLN A 52 1.32 -24.96 4.46
C GLN A 52 1.25 -24.93 2.92
N LYS A 53 0.04 -24.98 2.35
CA LYS A 53 -0.19 -24.91 0.90
C LYS A 53 0.38 -23.62 0.31
N ASP A 54 0.14 -22.48 0.95
CA ASP A 54 0.63 -21.19 0.47
C ASP A 54 2.16 -21.08 0.63
N TYR A 55 2.72 -21.71 1.66
CA TYR A 55 4.16 -21.77 1.84
C TYR A 55 4.84 -22.63 0.78
N ASP A 56 4.24 -23.77 0.42
CA ASP A 56 4.74 -24.62 -0.66
C ASP A 56 4.57 -23.94 -2.03
N ALA A 57 3.48 -23.19 -2.24
CA ALA A 57 3.30 -22.37 -3.44
C ALA A 57 4.40 -21.30 -3.60
N ILE A 58 4.89 -20.71 -2.48
CA ILE A 58 6.07 -19.83 -2.52
C ILE A 58 7.31 -20.60 -2.97
N LYS A 59 7.56 -21.77 -2.37
CA LYS A 59 8.75 -22.56 -2.72
C LYS A 59 8.75 -23.01 -4.18
N GLN A 60 7.56 -23.28 -4.72
CA GLN A 60 7.36 -23.66 -6.12
C GLN A 60 7.38 -22.46 -7.08
N GLY A 61 7.48 -21.23 -6.58
CA GLY A 61 7.52 -20.01 -7.40
C GLY A 61 6.18 -19.63 -8.04
N ILE A 62 5.07 -20.19 -7.55
CA ILE A 62 3.73 -19.96 -8.12
C ILE A 62 3.20 -18.59 -7.72
N VAL A 63 3.46 -18.16 -6.49
CA VAL A 63 3.03 -16.85 -5.97
C VAL A 63 4.11 -15.79 -6.14
N ARG A 64 3.69 -14.57 -6.45
CA ARG A 64 4.55 -13.40 -6.63
C ARG A 64 4.61 -12.54 -5.38
N ASP A 65 5.79 -12.00 -5.11
CA ASP A 65 6.02 -10.94 -4.13
C ASP A 65 5.82 -9.58 -4.82
N ILE A 66 4.76 -8.85 -4.45
CA ILE A 66 4.46 -7.55 -5.09
C ILE A 66 5.36 -6.41 -4.61
N MET A 67 6.09 -6.59 -3.51
CA MET A 67 7.01 -5.61 -2.96
C MET A 67 8.48 -5.95 -3.24
N ALA A 68 8.76 -7.02 -3.98
CA ALA A 68 10.13 -7.49 -4.27
C ALA A 68 11.01 -6.37 -4.85
N ASN A 69 10.44 -5.53 -5.71
CA ASN A 69 11.14 -4.42 -6.36
C ASN A 69 11.22 -3.14 -5.51
N SER A 70 10.55 -3.12 -4.34
CA SER A 70 10.47 -1.96 -3.45
C SER A 70 11.63 -1.95 -2.44
N THR A 71 12.77 -1.41 -2.85
CA THR A 71 13.93 -1.25 -1.96
C THR A 71 13.75 -0.05 -1.03
N LYS A 72 14.47 -0.05 0.11
CA LYS A 72 14.50 1.10 1.03
C LYS A 72 14.96 2.38 0.32
N GLU A 73 15.90 2.25 -0.61
CA GLU A 73 16.46 3.35 -1.38
C GLU A 73 15.46 3.94 -2.37
N LYS A 74 14.77 3.08 -3.15
CA LYS A 74 13.70 3.51 -4.05
C LYS A 74 12.59 4.25 -3.30
N ARG A 75 12.12 3.71 -2.17
CA ARG A 75 11.14 4.39 -1.30
C ARG A 75 11.64 5.75 -0.79
N LYS A 76 12.94 5.87 -0.49
CA LYS A 76 13.54 7.15 -0.07
C LYS A 76 13.57 8.14 -1.23
N GLN A 77 13.88 7.70 -2.45
CA GLN A 77 13.88 8.53 -3.65
C GLN A 77 12.45 8.99 -4.01
N GLU A 78 11.48 8.08 -4.03
CA GLU A 78 10.07 8.39 -4.27
C GLU A 78 9.55 9.42 -3.26
N LYS A 79 9.86 9.24 -1.97
CA LYS A 79 9.48 10.20 -0.93
C LYS A 79 10.10 11.57 -1.16
N LYS A 80 11.36 11.65 -1.60
CA LYS A 80 12.01 12.93 -1.92
C LYS A 80 11.33 13.63 -3.10
N ILE A 81 10.92 12.88 -4.12
CA ILE A 81 10.22 13.41 -5.28
C ILE A 81 8.86 13.97 -4.86
N LEU A 82 8.07 13.20 -4.10
CA LEU A 82 6.73 13.60 -3.67
C LEU A 82 6.74 14.75 -2.66
N ASN A 83 7.69 14.76 -1.72
CA ASN A 83 7.77 15.79 -0.69
C ASN A 83 8.41 17.10 -1.19
N LYS A 84 8.83 17.19 -2.45
CA LYS A 84 9.46 18.41 -2.99
C LYS A 84 8.48 19.57 -2.89
N GLU A 85 8.93 20.67 -2.30
CA GLU A 85 8.07 21.83 -2.12
C GLU A 85 7.70 22.45 -3.47
N ILE A 86 6.40 22.66 -3.67
CA ILE A 86 5.86 23.29 -4.87
C ILE A 86 4.62 24.08 -4.48
N ILE A 87 4.51 25.29 -5.01
CA ILE A 87 3.37 26.17 -4.79
C ILE A 87 2.84 26.58 -6.15
N ILE A 88 1.53 26.40 -6.35
CA ILE A 88 0.82 26.77 -7.57
C ILE A 88 -0.32 27.73 -7.22
N SER A 89 -0.85 28.41 -8.23
CA SER A 89 -2.04 29.23 -8.09
C SER A 89 -3.26 28.37 -7.78
N ASP A 90 -4.24 28.96 -7.09
CA ASP A 90 -5.45 28.25 -6.66
C ASP A 90 -6.33 27.85 -7.85
N GLU A 91 -6.26 28.61 -8.94
CA GLU A 91 -6.89 28.28 -10.23
C GLU A 91 -6.31 27.01 -10.86
N LYS A 92 -4.98 26.89 -10.88
CA LYS A 92 -4.30 25.69 -11.38
C LYS A 92 -4.62 24.48 -10.51
N LEU A 93 -4.64 24.65 -9.19
CA LEU A 93 -5.01 23.59 -8.26
C LEU A 93 -6.42 23.07 -8.54
N LYS A 94 -7.37 23.97 -8.81
CA LYS A 94 -8.74 23.61 -9.15
C LYS A 94 -8.80 22.76 -10.42
N SER A 95 -8.10 23.20 -11.48
CA SER A 95 -7.98 22.44 -12.73
C SER A 95 -7.46 21.01 -12.51
N TYR A 96 -6.44 20.83 -11.66
CA TYR A 96 -5.88 19.50 -11.37
C TYR A 96 -6.88 18.59 -10.64
N VAL A 97 -7.68 19.15 -9.74
CA VAL A 97 -8.72 18.41 -9.02
C VAL A 97 -9.86 18.04 -9.96
N ASP A 98 -10.30 18.98 -10.80
CA ASP A 98 -11.40 18.78 -11.74
C ASP A 98 -11.07 17.68 -12.77
N ASN A 99 -9.80 17.58 -13.19
CA ASN A 99 -9.33 16.55 -14.12
C ASN A 99 -9.21 15.15 -13.49
N LEU A 100 -9.05 15.05 -12.17
CA LEU A 100 -8.76 13.79 -11.49
C LEU A 100 -9.98 13.15 -10.81
N PHE A 101 -10.85 13.98 -10.24
CA PHE A 101 -11.94 13.54 -9.38
C PHE A 101 -13.29 13.66 -10.08
N ASP A 102 -14.20 12.78 -9.73
CA ASP A 102 -15.61 12.89 -10.11
C ASP A 102 -16.23 14.15 -9.48
N LYS A 103 -17.23 14.72 -10.17
CA LYS A 103 -17.90 15.99 -9.80
C LYS A 103 -18.31 16.06 -8.33
N GLU A 104 -18.73 14.94 -7.75
CA GLU A 104 -19.17 14.85 -6.37
C GLU A 104 -18.04 15.13 -5.36
N PHE A 105 -16.80 14.80 -5.70
CA PHE A 105 -15.65 14.91 -4.80
C PHE A 105 -14.79 16.15 -5.06
N GLN A 106 -14.89 16.76 -6.25
CA GLN A 106 -14.06 17.89 -6.69
C GLN A 106 -14.03 19.03 -5.65
N TYR A 107 -15.19 19.55 -5.26
CA TYR A 107 -15.29 20.67 -4.32
C TYR A 107 -14.65 20.35 -2.96
N SER A 108 -14.95 19.18 -2.41
CA SER A 108 -14.43 18.76 -1.10
C SER A 108 -12.91 18.56 -1.12
N SER A 109 -12.38 17.96 -2.18
CA SER A 109 -10.95 17.72 -2.37
C SER A 109 -10.20 19.03 -2.55
N TYR A 110 -10.73 19.95 -3.36
CA TYR A 110 -10.16 21.26 -3.60
C TYR A 110 -10.04 22.07 -2.29
N LEU A 111 -11.14 22.20 -1.53
CA LEU A 111 -11.13 22.90 -0.24
C LEU A 111 -10.14 22.27 0.75
N THR A 112 -10.08 20.94 0.81
CA THR A 112 -9.13 20.23 1.68
C THR A 112 -7.69 20.60 1.33
N LEU A 113 -7.35 20.67 0.05
CA LEU A 113 -6.00 20.99 -0.41
C LEU A 113 -5.65 22.46 -0.18
N ILE A 114 -6.61 23.39 -0.32
CA ILE A 114 -6.43 24.81 0.04
C ILE A 114 -6.17 24.96 1.55
N GLU A 115 -6.95 24.29 2.40
CA GLU A 115 -6.72 24.32 3.86
C GLU A 115 -5.35 23.70 4.23
N ALA A 116 -4.95 22.64 3.52
CA ALA A 116 -3.67 21.98 3.69
C ALA A 116 -2.48 22.86 3.28
N LYS A 117 -2.59 23.59 2.15
CA LYS A 117 -1.61 24.56 1.65
C LYS A 117 -1.25 25.61 2.72
N ASN A 118 -2.24 26.04 3.49
CA ASN A 118 -2.11 27.07 4.52
C ASN A 118 -1.75 26.53 5.91
N THR A 119 -1.66 25.20 6.08
CA THR A 119 -1.38 24.57 7.38
C THR A 119 -0.01 23.90 7.37
N PRO A 120 0.96 24.32 8.21
CA PRO A 120 2.32 23.76 8.20
C PRO A 120 2.39 22.23 8.32
N LEU A 121 1.53 21.63 9.14
CA LEU A 121 1.48 20.18 9.32
C LEU A 121 0.94 19.43 8.09
N ALA A 122 -0.01 20.03 7.37
CA ALA A 122 -0.70 19.40 6.24
C ALA A 122 -0.10 19.78 4.88
N LYS A 123 0.80 20.75 4.85
CA LYS A 123 1.45 21.26 3.63
C LYS A 123 2.17 20.16 2.84
N VAL A 124 2.72 19.16 3.53
CA VAL A 124 3.35 17.99 2.91
C VAL A 124 2.34 17.18 2.07
N ALA A 125 1.11 17.02 2.54
CA ALA A 125 0.08 16.30 1.79
C ALA A 125 -0.32 17.07 0.51
N TYR A 126 -0.35 18.40 0.59
CA TYR A 126 -0.55 19.27 -0.57
C TYR A 126 0.59 19.13 -1.60
N TYR A 127 1.86 19.15 -1.17
CA TYR A 127 2.99 18.92 -2.07
C TYR A 127 2.94 17.55 -2.74
N ASN A 128 2.61 16.50 -1.97
CA ASN A 128 2.47 15.15 -2.49
C ASN A 128 1.41 15.07 -3.59
N PHE A 129 0.28 15.75 -3.42
CA PHE A 129 -0.78 15.81 -4.42
C PHE A 129 -0.27 16.40 -5.75
N ILE A 130 0.37 17.57 -5.70
CA ILE A 130 0.82 18.27 -6.91
C ILE A 130 1.91 17.48 -7.63
N ASN A 131 2.91 17.00 -6.89
CA ASN A 131 3.99 16.23 -7.49
C ASN A 131 3.48 14.90 -8.06
N ALA A 132 2.50 14.26 -7.40
CA ALA A 132 1.86 13.07 -7.94
C ALA A 132 1.08 13.38 -9.22
N TYR A 133 0.33 14.49 -9.26
CA TYR A 133 -0.40 14.92 -10.45
C TYR A 133 0.54 15.14 -11.64
N HIS A 134 1.65 15.85 -11.45
CA HIS A 134 2.64 16.02 -12.51
C HIS A 134 3.26 14.70 -12.99
N LEU A 135 3.37 13.69 -12.11
CA LEU A 135 3.83 12.37 -12.53
C LEU A 135 2.78 11.63 -13.35
N VAL A 136 1.49 11.82 -13.05
CA VAL A 136 0.39 11.30 -13.87
C VAL A 136 0.38 11.94 -15.25
N GLU A 137 0.55 13.26 -15.35
CA GLU A 137 0.66 13.96 -16.65
C GLU A 137 1.85 13.47 -17.48
N ASN A 138 2.95 13.08 -16.81
CA ASN A 138 4.11 12.46 -17.46
C ASN A 138 3.93 10.96 -17.79
N GLY A 139 2.70 10.44 -17.74
CA GLY A 139 2.35 9.06 -18.12
C GLY A 139 2.48 8.02 -17.01
N LYS A 140 2.71 8.41 -15.74
CA LYS A 140 2.78 7.46 -14.62
C LYS A 140 1.43 7.33 -13.92
N GLU A 141 0.52 6.58 -14.55
CA GLU A 141 -0.86 6.41 -14.07
C GLU A 141 -0.99 5.90 -12.63
N SER A 142 -0.02 5.09 -12.15
CA SER A 142 -0.02 4.56 -10.78
C SER A 142 -0.01 5.65 -9.70
N TYR A 143 0.41 6.87 -10.04
CA TYR A 143 0.39 8.02 -9.13
C TYR A 143 -1.01 8.63 -8.95
N LYS A 144 -2.00 8.25 -9.75
CA LYS A 144 -3.41 8.66 -9.56
C LYS A 144 -3.92 8.27 -8.18
N THR A 145 -3.59 7.05 -7.74
CA THR A 145 -3.90 6.57 -6.37
C THR A 145 -3.21 7.44 -5.31
N ILE A 146 -1.98 7.89 -5.56
CA ILE A 146 -1.24 8.77 -4.64
C ILE A 146 -1.92 10.13 -4.54
N CYS A 147 -2.49 10.66 -5.62
CA CYS A 147 -3.29 11.89 -5.56
C CYS A 147 -4.49 11.73 -4.61
N PHE A 148 -5.25 10.64 -4.73
CA PHE A 148 -6.38 10.35 -3.85
C PHE A 148 -5.94 10.19 -2.39
N MET A 149 -4.90 9.40 -2.15
CA MET A 149 -4.33 9.20 -0.81
C MET A 149 -3.81 10.50 -0.20
N SER A 150 -3.30 11.43 -1.01
CA SER A 150 -2.80 12.71 -0.53
C SER A 150 -3.92 13.59 0.03
N VAL A 151 -5.11 13.55 -0.59
CA VAL A 151 -6.30 14.27 -0.08
C VAL A 151 -6.76 13.67 1.25
N ASP A 152 -6.85 12.35 1.36
CA ASP A 152 -7.23 11.70 2.62
C ASP A 152 -6.21 11.94 3.73
N HIS A 153 -4.92 11.90 3.39
CA HIS A 153 -3.85 12.25 4.32
C HIS A 153 -3.95 13.72 4.78
N ALA A 154 -4.31 14.65 3.89
CA ALA A 154 -4.56 16.04 4.25
C ALA A 154 -5.73 16.15 5.23
N LYS A 155 -6.87 15.47 4.98
CA LYS A 155 -8.02 15.43 5.89
C LYS A 155 -7.61 14.96 7.28
N ASP A 156 -6.81 13.90 7.38
CA ASP A 156 -6.36 13.35 8.66
C ASP A 156 -5.45 14.30 9.44
N LEU A 157 -4.53 14.99 8.74
CA LEU A 157 -3.64 15.97 9.37
C LEU A 157 -4.41 17.20 9.87
N LEU A 158 -5.39 17.67 9.09
CA LEU A 158 -6.27 18.78 9.48
C LEU A 158 -7.16 18.41 10.69
N LYS A 159 -7.69 17.19 10.75
CA LYS A 159 -8.43 16.68 11.92
C LYS A 159 -7.57 16.63 13.19
N LYS A 160 -6.31 16.19 13.07
CA LYS A 160 -5.38 16.13 14.22
C LYS A 160 -5.06 17.51 14.79
N LYS A 161 -4.95 18.55 13.95
CA LYS A 161 -4.77 19.95 14.39
C LYS A 161 -5.93 20.41 15.27
N LYS A 162 -7.18 20.09 14.90
CA LYS A 162 -8.38 20.45 15.68
C LYS A 162 -8.39 19.80 17.06
N LYS A 163 -7.90 18.57 17.20
CA LYS A 163 -7.85 17.85 18.48
C LYS A 163 -6.82 18.40 19.47
N LYS A 164 -5.72 19.01 19.00
CA LYS A 164 -4.66 19.57 19.86
C LYS A 164 -4.98 20.96 20.44
N LYS A 165 -6.02 21.64 19.95
CA LYS A 165 -6.45 22.95 20.45
C LYS A 165 -7.46 22.85 21.62
N LYS A 166 -7.48 21.72 22.32
CA LYS A 166 -8.28 21.51 23.53
C LYS A 166 -7.40 21.57 24.75
#